data_AF-A0A939EW39-F1
#
_entry.id   AF-A0A939EW39-F1
#
_cell.length_a   1.000
_cell.length_b   1.000
_cell.length_c   1.000
_cell.angle_alpha   90.00
_cell.angle_beta   90.00
_cell.angle_gamma   90.00
#
_symmetry.space_group_name_H-M   'P 1'
#
loop_
_entity.id
_entity.type
_entity.pdbx_description
1 polymer ?
#
loop_
_entity_poly.entity_id
_entity_poly.type
_entity_poly.pdbx_seq_one_letter_code
_entity_poly.pdbx_strand_id
1 'polypeptide(L)'
;MPAASLSGTAPAPAPLTCAVVDDELLPRLAVVKALRQHPGLRCVGQFESLEALTSSLDTLPDVLFLDIGIGQTNGLDYFKSLPEPPLTVFITSHLEYAVESFEAAAFDYIVKPLTDERFARVAARLLDHQLLRHKATLYELHVGAEFISIREGHRTSRVPVQDIVYLEALDNYTRIHTAQRRYLTLANLRDLCEQLPAARFLRIHRTYAVAVAKVSQLAGASVVVDGLELPVGRTYRPQVAAALL
;
A
#
# COMPACT_ATOMS: atom_id res chain seq x y z
N MET A 1 -12.11 -36.21 -2.28
CA MET A 1 -11.55 -35.50 -3.45
C MET A 1 -10.62 -34.41 -2.92
N PRO A 2 -9.35 -34.35 -3.32
CA PRO A 2 -8.41 -33.40 -2.74
C PRO A 2 -8.70 -31.98 -3.27
N ALA A 3 -8.62 -31.00 -2.37
CA ALA A 3 -8.77 -29.60 -2.67
C ALA A 3 -7.67 -29.14 -3.64
N ALA A 4 -8.07 -28.59 -4.79
CA ALA A 4 -7.17 -27.93 -5.71
C ALA A 4 -6.58 -26.69 -5.01
N SER A 5 -5.29 -26.78 -4.69
CA SER A 5 -4.45 -25.66 -4.26
C SER A 5 -4.37 -24.64 -5.40
N LEU A 6 -5.11 -23.54 -5.28
CA LEU A 6 -4.98 -22.38 -6.15
C LEU A 6 -3.71 -21.60 -5.75
N SER A 7 -2.54 -22.11 -6.12
CA SER A 7 -1.28 -21.35 -6.10
C SER A 7 -1.13 -20.57 -7.41
N GLY A 8 -2.05 -19.65 -7.67
CA GLY A 8 -1.89 -18.65 -8.71
C GLY A 8 -1.17 -17.44 -8.13
N THR A 9 0.15 -17.46 -8.05
CA THR A 9 0.91 -16.22 -7.82
C THR A 9 0.66 -15.30 -9.00
N ALA A 10 -0.03 -14.19 -8.76
CA ALA A 10 -0.19 -13.13 -9.75
C ALA A 10 1.19 -12.71 -10.30
N PRO A 11 1.29 -12.34 -11.59
CA PRO A 11 2.54 -11.89 -12.17
C PRO A 11 3.09 -10.71 -11.36
N ALA A 12 4.41 -10.69 -11.12
CA ALA A 12 5.05 -9.58 -10.44
C ALA A 12 4.86 -8.28 -11.26
N PRO A 13 4.68 -7.13 -10.61
CA PRO A 13 4.54 -5.85 -11.32
C PRO A 13 5.81 -5.56 -12.14
N ALA A 14 5.63 -4.95 -13.32
CA ALA A 14 6.75 -4.51 -14.15
C ALA A 14 7.62 -3.47 -13.40
N PRO A 15 8.94 -3.35 -13.65
CA PRO A 15 9.78 -2.37 -12.94
C PRO A 15 9.28 -0.93 -13.12
N LEU A 16 9.34 -0.13 -12.05
CA LEU A 16 9.04 1.31 -12.13
C LEU A 16 10.09 2.02 -12.97
N THR A 17 9.64 2.85 -13.90
CA THR A 17 10.52 3.76 -14.64
C THR A 17 10.93 4.94 -13.78
N CYS A 18 12.22 5.27 -13.79
CA CYS A 18 12.80 6.33 -12.96
C CYS A 18 13.58 7.32 -13.82
N ALA A 19 13.35 8.62 -13.62
CA ALA A 19 14.24 9.67 -14.13
C ALA A 19 14.92 10.40 -12.98
N VAL A 20 16.11 10.92 -13.25
CA VAL A 20 16.89 11.73 -12.30
C VAL A 20 17.12 13.12 -12.91
N VAL A 21 16.81 14.18 -12.17
CA VAL A 21 17.10 15.57 -12.58
C VAL A 21 17.87 16.27 -11.49
N ASP A 22 19.09 16.69 -11.83
CA ASP A 22 20.02 17.36 -10.92
C ASP A 22 21.08 18.04 -11.79
N ASP A 23 21.33 19.34 -11.62
CA ASP A 23 22.33 20.06 -12.42
C ASP A 23 23.76 19.62 -12.06
N GLU A 24 23.97 19.07 -10.87
CA GLU A 24 25.25 18.53 -10.45
C GLU A 24 25.48 17.10 -10.96
N LEU A 25 26.63 16.85 -11.60
CA LEU A 25 26.96 15.55 -12.18
C LEU A 25 27.12 14.45 -11.11
N LEU A 26 27.80 14.74 -9.99
CA LEU A 26 28.13 13.72 -8.99
C LEU A 26 26.89 13.17 -8.25
N PRO A 27 25.97 14.01 -7.73
CA PRO A 27 24.71 13.53 -7.17
C PRO A 27 23.89 12.72 -8.16
N ARG A 28 23.77 13.18 -9.42
CA ARG A 28 23.06 12.46 -10.48
C ARG A 28 23.61 11.05 -10.70
N LEU A 29 24.94 10.93 -10.82
CA LEU A 29 25.61 9.63 -10.97
C LEU A 29 25.46 8.73 -9.73
N ALA A 30 25.44 9.31 -8.53
CA ALA A 30 25.20 8.55 -7.30
C ALA A 30 23.81 7.91 -7.29
N VAL A 31 22.78 8.65 -7.70
CA VAL A 31 21.41 8.13 -7.82
C VAL A 31 21.31 7.05 -8.88
N VAL A 32 21.91 7.27 -10.06
CA VAL A 32 21.92 6.27 -11.14
C VAL A 32 22.65 4.99 -10.71
N LYS A 33 23.76 5.12 -9.98
CA LYS A 33 24.48 3.97 -9.40
C LYS A 33 23.60 3.21 -8.41
N ALA A 34 22.91 3.92 -7.51
CA ALA A 34 22.03 3.31 -6.52
C ALA A 34 20.84 2.61 -7.19
N LEU A 35 20.21 3.23 -8.20
CA LEU A 35 19.13 2.61 -8.99
C LEU A 35 19.51 1.24 -9.58
N ARG A 36 20.75 1.09 -10.08
CA ARG A 36 21.22 -0.18 -10.64
C ARG A 36 21.28 -1.33 -9.63
N GLN A 37 21.32 -1.05 -8.34
CA GLN A 37 21.31 -2.06 -7.28
C GLN A 37 19.91 -2.59 -6.97
N HIS A 38 18.85 -2.00 -7.55
CA HIS A 38 17.46 -2.32 -7.26
C HIS A 38 16.69 -2.72 -8.54
N PRO A 39 16.56 -4.03 -8.85
CA PRO A 39 15.96 -4.51 -10.11
C PRO A 39 14.51 -4.09 -10.37
N GLY A 40 13.77 -3.71 -9.32
CA GLY A 40 12.40 -3.19 -9.45
C GLY A 40 12.33 -1.72 -9.89
N LEU A 41 13.47 -1.03 -10.01
CA LEU A 41 13.59 0.36 -10.44
C LEU A 41 14.45 0.42 -11.71
N ARG A 42 13.93 1.02 -12.77
CA ARG A 42 14.59 1.12 -14.08
C ARG A 42 14.85 2.57 -14.43
N CYS A 43 16.11 2.98 -14.41
CA CYS A 43 16.51 4.31 -14.88
C CYS A 43 16.24 4.44 -16.40
N VAL A 44 15.39 5.40 -16.78
CA VAL A 44 15.07 5.73 -18.18
C VAL A 44 15.78 6.98 -18.67
N GLY A 45 16.34 7.79 -17.76
CA GLY A 45 17.06 8.99 -18.13
C GLY A 45 17.68 9.71 -16.93
N GLN A 46 18.71 10.49 -17.21
CA GLN A 46 19.33 11.40 -16.26
C GLN A 46 19.53 12.75 -16.94
N PHE A 47 19.15 13.84 -16.28
CA PHE A 47 19.02 15.15 -16.90
C PHE A 47 19.65 16.22 -16.02
N GLU A 48 20.25 17.23 -16.64
CA GLU A 48 20.85 18.38 -15.95
C GLU A 48 19.87 19.53 -15.71
N SER A 49 18.71 19.49 -16.37
CA SER A 49 17.67 20.51 -16.22
C SER A 49 16.29 19.91 -16.47
N LEU A 50 15.27 20.62 -16.01
CA LEU A 50 13.86 20.30 -16.30
C LEU A 50 13.53 20.40 -17.79
N GLU A 51 14.20 21.30 -18.51
CA GLU A 51 14.08 21.46 -19.96
C GLU A 51 14.62 20.21 -20.69
N ALA A 52 15.77 19.69 -20.22
CA ALA A 52 16.33 18.45 -20.76
C ALA A 52 15.43 17.24 -20.50
N LEU A 53 14.80 17.16 -19.32
CA LEU A 53 13.80 16.13 -19.01
C LEU A 53 12.61 16.20 -19.97
N THR A 54 11.97 17.37 -20.07
CA THR A 54 10.72 17.55 -20.83
C THR A 54 10.92 17.46 -22.35
N SER A 55 12.09 17.81 -22.87
CA SER A 55 12.43 17.64 -24.28
C SER A 55 12.83 16.22 -24.66
N SER A 56 13.25 15.39 -23.69
CA SER A 56 13.74 14.03 -23.94
C SER A 56 12.73 12.93 -23.69
N LEU A 57 11.70 13.17 -22.86
CA LEU A 57 10.68 12.18 -22.52
C LEU A 57 9.29 12.65 -22.99
N ASP A 58 8.67 11.84 -23.85
CA ASP A 58 7.29 12.07 -24.30
C ASP A 58 6.26 11.83 -23.17
N THR A 59 6.63 10.98 -22.21
CA THR A 59 5.78 10.61 -21.06
C THR A 59 6.59 10.69 -19.77
N LEU A 60 5.98 11.24 -18.72
CA LEU A 60 6.59 11.28 -17.39
C LEU A 60 6.89 9.86 -16.87
N PRO A 61 8.00 9.66 -16.15
CA PRO A 61 8.33 8.37 -15.54
C PRO A 61 7.39 8.04 -14.37
N ASP A 62 7.39 6.79 -13.90
CA ASP A 62 6.64 6.41 -12.69
C ASP A 62 7.21 7.09 -11.43
N VAL A 63 8.53 7.27 -11.38
CA VAL A 63 9.27 7.88 -10.28
C VAL A 63 10.21 8.97 -10.79
N LEU A 64 10.16 10.14 -10.16
CA LEU A 64 11.07 11.25 -10.43
C LEU A 64 11.96 11.52 -9.22
N PHE A 65 13.28 11.36 -9.39
CA PHE A 65 14.27 11.83 -8.44
C PHE A 65 14.67 13.25 -8.84
N LEU A 66 14.24 14.23 -8.05
CA LEU A 66 14.26 15.64 -8.45
C LEU A 66 15.06 16.48 -7.46
N ASP A 67 16.08 17.20 -7.91
CA ASP A 67 16.64 18.26 -7.08
C ASP A 67 15.65 19.43 -6.95
N ILE A 68 15.63 20.03 -5.77
CA ILE A 68 14.87 21.24 -5.50
C ILE A 68 15.58 22.45 -6.14
N GLY A 69 16.90 22.54 -6.03
CA GLY A 69 17.67 23.64 -6.62
C GLY A 69 18.35 23.20 -7.90
N ILE A 70 17.75 23.47 -9.07
CA ILE A 70 18.31 23.06 -10.36
C ILE A 70 18.71 24.33 -11.13
N GLY A 71 19.96 24.76 -10.99
CA GLY A 71 20.45 26.01 -11.57
C GLY A 71 19.60 27.22 -11.14
N GLN A 72 18.85 27.80 -12.08
CA GLN A 72 17.95 28.94 -11.85
C GLN A 72 16.48 28.53 -11.65
N THR A 73 16.19 27.23 -11.65
CA THR A 73 14.83 26.70 -11.55
C THR A 73 14.63 25.94 -10.24
N ASN A 74 13.39 25.94 -9.75
CA ASN A 74 13.02 25.23 -8.53
C ASN A 74 12.22 23.96 -8.87
N GLY A 75 12.76 22.79 -8.54
CA GLY A 75 12.11 21.50 -8.76
C GLY A 75 10.81 21.32 -7.97
N LEU A 76 10.68 21.94 -6.79
CA LEU A 76 9.44 21.92 -6.03
C LEU A 76 8.32 22.67 -6.76
N ASP A 77 8.64 23.82 -7.36
CA ASP A 77 7.67 24.60 -8.13
C ASP A 77 7.22 23.85 -9.39
N TYR A 78 8.17 23.19 -10.07
CA TYR A 78 7.85 22.30 -11.19
C TYR A 78 6.91 21.17 -10.77
N PHE A 79 7.23 20.46 -9.68
CA PHE A 79 6.38 19.38 -9.16
C PHE A 79 4.96 19.88 -8.82
N LYS A 80 4.83 21.06 -8.17
CA LYS A 80 3.53 21.68 -7.86
C LYS A 80 2.75 22.13 -9.09
N SER A 81 3.44 22.41 -10.20
CA SER A 81 2.81 22.83 -11.46
C SER A 81 2.19 21.66 -12.25
N LEU A 82 2.59 20.41 -11.94
CA LEU A 82 2.07 19.23 -12.62
C LEU A 82 0.66 18.89 -12.08
N PRO A 83 -0.34 18.68 -12.96
CA PRO A 83 -1.69 18.32 -12.52
C PRO A 83 -1.72 16.91 -11.89
N GLU A 84 -0.93 15.98 -12.43
CA GLU A 84 -0.73 14.64 -11.88
C GLU A 84 0.78 14.36 -11.83
N PRO A 85 1.47 14.75 -10.73
CA PRO A 85 2.89 14.52 -10.63
C PRO A 85 3.18 13.02 -10.44
N PRO A 86 4.30 12.51 -11.01
CA PRO A 86 4.77 11.17 -10.73
C PRO A 86 5.20 11.05 -9.26
N LEU A 87 5.46 9.82 -8.79
CA LEU A 87 6.00 9.63 -7.44
C LEU A 87 7.34 10.33 -7.35
N THR A 88 7.39 11.43 -6.60
CA THR A 88 8.55 12.32 -6.59
C THR A 88 9.31 12.14 -5.29
N VAL A 89 10.61 11.85 -5.44
CA VAL A 89 11.58 11.81 -4.35
C VAL A 89 12.49 13.02 -4.53
N PHE A 90 12.40 13.99 -3.63
CA PHE A 90 13.28 15.15 -3.69
C PHE A 90 14.69 14.78 -3.23
N ILE A 91 15.72 15.32 -3.89
CA ILE A 91 17.12 15.13 -3.51
C ILE A 91 17.76 16.49 -3.35
N THR A 92 18.07 16.93 -2.13
CA THR A 92 18.47 18.33 -1.91
C THR A 92 19.59 18.48 -0.87
N SER A 93 20.40 19.52 -1.04
CA SER A 93 21.31 20.02 0.00
C SER A 93 20.62 20.94 1.02
N HIS A 94 19.38 21.34 0.75
CA HIS A 94 18.64 22.34 1.49
C HIS A 94 17.59 21.69 2.41
N LEU A 95 17.93 21.58 3.70
CA LEU A 95 17.07 20.98 4.72
C LEU A 95 15.80 21.82 4.98
N GLU A 96 15.86 23.12 4.74
CA GLU A 96 14.77 24.07 4.92
C GLU A 96 13.53 23.74 4.08
N TYR A 97 13.70 23.13 2.90
CA TYR A 97 12.57 22.70 2.05
C TYR A 97 12.00 21.33 2.44
N ALA A 98 12.55 20.65 3.44
CA ALA A 98 12.00 19.38 3.92
C ALA A 98 10.59 19.53 4.51
N VAL A 99 10.27 20.70 5.07
CA VAL A 99 8.94 21.01 5.61
C VAL A 99 7.95 21.30 4.46
N GLU A 100 8.32 22.16 3.52
CA GLU A 100 7.45 22.53 2.38
C GLU A 100 7.19 21.36 1.40
N SER A 101 8.16 20.45 1.22
CA SER A 101 7.98 19.26 0.40
C SER A 101 7.04 18.22 1.03
N PHE A 102 6.91 18.22 2.35
CA PHE A 102 5.93 17.39 3.07
C PHE A 102 4.51 17.90 2.85
N GLU A 103 4.32 19.22 2.84
CA GLU A 103 3.03 19.85 2.52
C GLU A 103 2.62 19.65 1.06
N ALA A 104 3.60 19.52 0.15
CA ALA A 104 3.35 19.29 -1.27
C ALA A 104 2.97 17.84 -1.62
N ALA A 105 2.87 16.92 -0.66
CA ALA A 105 2.59 15.49 -0.90
C ALA A 105 3.67 14.75 -1.73
N ALA A 106 4.95 15.14 -1.57
CA ALA A 106 6.07 14.37 -2.10
C ALA A 106 6.09 12.94 -1.53
N PHE A 107 6.66 11.98 -2.27
CA PHE A 107 6.71 10.58 -1.81
C PHE A 107 7.75 10.37 -0.71
N ASP A 108 8.95 10.93 -0.90
CA ASP A 108 10.03 10.92 0.09
C ASP A 108 11.03 12.06 -0.22
N TYR A 109 12.03 12.24 0.64
CA TYR A 109 13.12 13.18 0.41
C TYR A 109 14.48 12.56 0.80
N ILE A 110 15.54 12.96 0.12
CA ILE A 110 16.91 12.53 0.37
C ILE A 110 17.75 13.79 0.55
N VAL A 111 18.46 13.87 1.66
CA VAL A 111 19.44 14.93 1.90
C VAL A 111 20.76 14.51 1.26
N LYS A 112 21.38 15.40 0.48
CA LYS A 112 22.71 15.20 -0.09
C LYS A 112 23.76 15.25 1.05
N PRO A 113 24.81 14.42 1.04
CA PRO A 113 25.14 13.39 0.04
C PRO A 113 24.29 12.12 0.18
N LEU A 114 23.97 11.50 -0.96
CA LEU A 114 23.22 10.25 -1.01
C LEU A 114 24.03 9.11 -0.37
N THR A 115 23.43 8.40 0.57
CA THR A 115 23.96 7.14 1.12
C THR A 115 23.19 5.93 0.59
N ASP A 116 23.87 4.80 0.43
CA ASP A 116 23.26 3.54 -0.04
C ASP A 116 22.10 3.11 0.89
N GLU A 117 22.27 3.26 2.21
CA GLU A 117 21.23 2.95 3.20
C GLU A 117 19.98 3.83 3.03
N ARG A 118 20.17 5.14 2.81
CA ARG A 118 19.03 6.05 2.61
C ARG A 118 18.30 5.71 1.32
N PHE A 119 19.04 5.44 0.24
CA PHE A 119 18.44 5.05 -1.03
C PHE A 119 17.66 3.74 -0.90
N ALA A 120 18.24 2.72 -0.25
CA ALA A 120 17.60 1.42 -0.08
C ALA A 120 16.25 1.53 0.67
N ARG A 121 16.17 2.40 1.68
CA ARG A 121 14.89 2.68 2.38
C ARG A 121 13.85 3.32 1.46
N VAL A 122 14.25 4.28 0.62
CA VAL A 122 13.35 4.92 -0.36
C VAL A 122 12.89 3.89 -1.41
N ALA A 123 13.82 3.11 -1.94
CA ALA A 123 13.54 2.07 -2.92
C ALA A 123 12.56 1.02 -2.39
N ALA A 124 12.75 0.55 -1.15
CA ALA A 124 11.81 -0.37 -0.50
C ALA A 124 10.39 0.22 -0.43
N ARG A 125 10.26 1.48 0.01
CA ARG A 125 8.96 2.17 0.07
C ARG A 125 8.30 2.30 -1.31
N LEU A 126 9.06 2.67 -2.35
CA LEU A 126 8.55 2.78 -3.72
C LEU A 126 8.01 1.44 -4.24
N LEU A 127 8.76 0.36 -4.02
CA LEU A 127 8.38 -0.97 -4.46
C LEU A 127 7.18 -1.51 -3.66
N ASP A 128 7.11 -1.25 -2.35
CA ASP A 128 5.94 -1.59 -1.53
C ASP A 128 4.69 -0.84 -2.00
N HIS A 129 4.83 0.46 -2.30
CA HIS A 129 3.74 1.27 -2.83
C HIS A 129 3.25 0.76 -4.20
N GLN A 130 4.17 0.43 -5.10
CA GLN A 130 3.81 -0.16 -6.40
C GLN A 130 3.10 -1.50 -6.23
N LEU A 131 3.64 -2.36 -5.37
CA LEU A 131 3.06 -3.65 -5.09
C LEU A 131 1.62 -3.47 -4.57
N LEU A 132 1.40 -2.54 -3.63
CA LEU A 132 0.08 -2.19 -3.15
C LEU A 132 -0.85 -1.68 -4.25
N ARG A 133 -0.41 -0.74 -5.10
CA ARG A 133 -1.24 -0.24 -6.22
C ARG A 133 -1.59 -1.34 -7.21
N HIS A 134 -0.63 -2.17 -7.61
CA HIS A 134 -0.85 -3.29 -8.53
C HIS A 134 -1.84 -4.30 -7.93
N LYS A 135 -1.68 -4.60 -6.63
CA LYS A 135 -2.61 -5.44 -5.89
C LYS A 135 -3.99 -4.80 -5.77
N ALA A 136 -4.11 -3.48 -5.63
CA ALA A 136 -5.40 -2.78 -5.59
C ALA A 136 -6.14 -2.91 -6.93
N THR A 137 -5.40 -2.85 -8.05
CA THR A 137 -5.97 -3.06 -9.39
C THR A 137 -6.45 -4.50 -9.58
N LEU A 138 -5.78 -5.47 -8.94
CA LEU A 138 -6.19 -6.87 -8.97
C LEU A 138 -7.35 -7.16 -7.99
N TYR A 139 -7.42 -6.43 -6.88
CA TYR A 139 -8.36 -6.67 -5.79
C TYR A 139 -9.18 -5.43 -5.47
N GLU A 140 -10.30 -5.26 -6.17
CA GLU A 140 -11.31 -4.24 -5.89
C GLU A 140 -12.31 -4.73 -4.84
N LEU A 141 -12.65 -3.87 -3.89
CA LEU A 141 -13.62 -4.12 -2.85
C LEU A 141 -14.76 -3.11 -2.95
N HIS A 142 -16.00 -3.59 -2.98
CA HIS A 142 -17.18 -2.75 -2.79
C HIS A 142 -18.03 -3.34 -1.67
N VAL A 143 -18.22 -2.57 -0.59
CA VAL A 143 -18.97 -3.00 0.59
C VAL A 143 -20.38 -2.41 0.53
N GLY A 144 -21.37 -3.29 0.44
CA GLY A 144 -22.79 -2.95 0.62
C GLY A 144 -23.34 -3.52 1.93
N ALA A 145 -24.56 -3.13 2.28
CA ALA A 145 -25.22 -3.59 3.52
C ALA A 145 -25.46 -5.10 3.56
N GLU A 146 -25.73 -5.73 2.40
CA GLU A 146 -26.08 -7.15 2.30
C GLU A 146 -24.98 -8.03 1.70
N PHE A 147 -24.11 -7.47 0.87
CA PHE A 147 -23.03 -8.21 0.20
C PHE A 147 -21.76 -7.38 0.07
N ILE A 148 -20.64 -8.06 0.06
CA ILE A 148 -19.32 -7.54 -0.30
C ILE A 148 -19.00 -8.05 -1.70
N SER A 149 -18.75 -7.16 -2.65
CA SER A 149 -18.17 -7.53 -3.94
C SER A 149 -16.65 -7.51 -3.84
N ILE A 150 -16.03 -8.65 -4.10
CA ILE A 150 -14.57 -8.83 -4.09
C ILE A 150 -14.17 -9.22 -5.50
N ARG A 151 -13.42 -8.36 -6.15
CA ARG A 151 -12.77 -8.68 -7.41
C ARG A 151 -11.43 -9.33 -7.10
N GLU A 152 -11.14 -10.45 -7.76
CA GLU A 152 -9.85 -11.14 -7.70
C GLU A 152 -9.39 -11.35 -9.16
N GLY A 153 -8.64 -10.40 -9.70
CA GLY A 153 -8.29 -10.29 -11.11
C GLY A 153 -9.52 -10.08 -12.00
N HIS A 154 -9.84 -11.06 -12.86
CA HIS A 154 -11.01 -11.00 -13.75
C HIS A 154 -12.29 -11.58 -13.14
N ARG A 155 -12.22 -12.18 -11.94
CA ARG A 155 -13.37 -12.79 -11.29
C ARG A 155 -13.94 -11.85 -10.25
N THR A 156 -15.23 -11.59 -10.32
CA THR A 156 -15.97 -10.87 -9.28
C THR A 156 -16.78 -11.86 -8.47
N SER A 157 -16.50 -11.94 -7.17
CA SER A 157 -17.28 -12.72 -6.21
C SER A 157 -18.16 -11.79 -5.40
N ARG A 158 -19.48 -12.06 -5.37
CA ARG A 158 -20.38 -11.41 -4.41
C ARG A 158 -20.49 -12.30 -3.19
N VAL A 159 -20.01 -11.82 -2.06
CA VAL A 159 -20.02 -12.53 -0.77
C VAL A 159 -21.15 -11.95 0.08
N PRO A 160 -22.23 -12.70 0.33
CA PRO A 160 -23.27 -12.25 1.25
C PRO A 160 -22.66 -12.01 2.64
N VAL A 161 -22.97 -10.87 3.24
CA VAL A 161 -22.42 -10.48 4.55
C VAL A 161 -22.79 -11.52 5.63
N GLN A 162 -23.94 -12.17 5.48
CA GLN A 162 -24.42 -13.23 6.38
C GLN A 162 -23.61 -14.54 6.33
N ASP A 163 -22.88 -14.76 5.25
CA ASP A 163 -22.08 -15.98 5.05
C ASP A 163 -20.67 -15.82 5.62
N ILE A 164 -20.28 -14.59 5.99
CA ILE A 164 -19.00 -14.29 6.62
C ILE A 164 -19.02 -14.80 8.06
N VAL A 165 -18.00 -15.58 8.39
CA VAL A 165 -17.79 -16.19 9.72
C VAL A 165 -16.86 -15.29 10.54
N TYR A 166 -15.69 -14.98 9.99
CA TYR A 166 -14.73 -14.07 10.62
C TYR A 166 -13.81 -13.43 9.58
N LEU A 167 -13.10 -12.40 10.03
CA LEU A 167 -12.14 -11.61 9.28
C LEU A 167 -10.77 -11.73 9.95
N GLU A 168 -9.73 -11.94 9.15
CA GLU A 168 -8.35 -12.10 9.60
C GLU A 168 -7.45 -11.08 8.89
N ALA A 169 -6.74 -10.25 9.66
CA ALA A 169 -5.78 -9.29 9.11
C ALA A 169 -4.48 -10.01 8.69
N LEU A 170 -3.98 -9.66 7.50
CA LEU A 170 -2.71 -10.13 6.93
C LEU A 170 -1.98 -8.92 6.35
N ASP A 171 -1.15 -8.27 7.17
CA ASP A 171 -0.51 -6.99 6.83
C ASP A 171 -1.52 -5.96 6.28
N ASN A 172 -1.47 -5.67 4.97
CA ASN A 172 -2.34 -4.72 4.28
C ASN A 172 -3.62 -5.37 3.69
N TYR A 173 -3.86 -6.63 3.99
CA TYR A 173 -5.03 -7.39 3.53
C TYR A 173 -5.92 -7.78 4.69
N THR A 174 -7.18 -8.06 4.33
CA THR A 174 -8.08 -8.83 5.17
C THR A 174 -8.52 -10.07 4.43
N ARG A 175 -8.33 -11.22 5.06
CA ARG A 175 -8.90 -12.48 4.61
C ARG A 175 -10.30 -12.61 5.20
N ILE A 176 -11.29 -12.76 4.32
CA ILE A 176 -12.69 -12.97 4.66
C ILE A 176 -12.95 -14.46 4.64
N HIS A 177 -13.29 -15.02 5.80
CA HIS A 177 -13.60 -16.43 5.95
C HIS A 177 -15.11 -16.64 5.89
N THR A 178 -15.55 -17.50 4.96
CA THR A 178 -16.92 -18.02 4.89
C THR A 178 -16.87 -19.54 5.14
N ALA A 179 -18.02 -20.16 5.35
CA ALA A 179 -18.09 -21.63 5.52
C ALA A 179 -17.61 -22.38 4.27
N GLN A 180 -17.78 -21.81 3.07
CA GLN A 180 -17.48 -22.48 1.80
C GLN A 180 -16.04 -22.23 1.34
N ARG A 181 -15.56 -20.99 1.46
CA ARG A 181 -14.23 -20.59 1.00
C ARG A 181 -13.72 -19.34 1.70
N ARG A 182 -12.48 -18.99 1.38
CA ARG A 182 -11.82 -17.77 1.83
C ARG A 182 -11.70 -16.81 0.65
N TYR A 183 -11.75 -15.51 0.94
CA TYR A 183 -11.52 -14.43 -0.01
C TYR A 183 -10.44 -13.52 0.54
N LEU A 184 -9.66 -12.91 -0.35
CA LEU A 184 -8.65 -11.93 0.06
C LEU A 184 -9.03 -10.56 -0.51
N THR A 185 -9.01 -9.54 0.33
CA THR A 185 -9.26 -8.15 -0.11
C THR A 185 -8.14 -7.22 0.34
N LEU A 186 -7.79 -6.25 -0.50
CA LEU A 186 -6.84 -5.19 -0.18
C LEU A 186 -7.54 -4.08 0.62
N ALA A 187 -8.06 -4.45 1.78
CA ALA A 187 -8.53 -3.53 2.80
C ALA A 187 -7.93 -4.00 4.12
N ASN A 188 -7.39 -3.07 4.91
CA ASN A 188 -6.98 -3.42 6.26
C ASN A 188 -8.22 -3.74 7.11
N LEU A 189 -8.02 -4.47 8.20
CA LEU A 189 -9.14 -4.96 9.03
C LEU A 189 -9.96 -3.82 9.66
N ARG A 190 -9.33 -2.67 9.96
CA ARG A 190 -10.04 -1.51 10.53
C ARG A 190 -11.07 -0.99 9.53
N ASP A 191 -10.61 -0.61 8.35
CA ASP A 191 -11.43 0.05 7.33
C ASP A 191 -12.55 -0.88 6.87
N LEU A 192 -12.27 -2.18 6.73
CA LEU A 192 -13.28 -3.16 6.38
C LEU A 192 -14.37 -3.28 7.46
N CYS A 193 -14.00 -3.27 8.74
CA CYS A 193 -14.99 -3.33 9.83
C CYS A 193 -15.85 -2.06 9.90
N GLU A 194 -15.29 -0.89 9.60
CA GLU A 194 -16.02 0.39 9.59
C GLU A 194 -17.05 0.48 8.45
N GLN A 195 -16.77 -0.18 7.31
CA GLN A 195 -17.70 -0.24 6.19
C GLN A 195 -18.78 -1.34 6.35
N LEU A 196 -18.53 -2.33 7.20
CA LEU A 196 -19.50 -3.38 7.48
C LEU A 196 -20.54 -2.92 8.50
N PRO A 197 -21.77 -3.49 8.47
CA PRO A 197 -22.77 -3.15 9.47
C PRO A 197 -22.25 -3.43 10.89
N ALA A 198 -22.07 -2.37 11.68
CA ALA A 198 -21.42 -2.43 12.99
C ALA A 198 -22.12 -3.40 13.97
N ALA A 199 -23.43 -3.61 13.82
CA ALA A 199 -24.20 -4.57 14.63
C ALA A 199 -23.88 -6.04 14.30
N ARG A 200 -23.25 -6.33 13.16
CA ARG A 200 -23.01 -7.69 12.68
C ARG A 200 -21.59 -8.19 12.93
N PHE A 201 -20.62 -7.28 13.02
CA PHE A 201 -19.21 -7.62 13.19
C PHE A 201 -18.64 -6.98 14.45
N LEU A 202 -17.86 -7.78 15.16
CA LEU A 202 -17.21 -7.37 16.38
C LEU A 202 -15.71 -7.58 16.25
N ARG A 203 -14.94 -6.51 16.43
CA ARG A 203 -13.48 -6.62 16.46
C ARG A 203 -13.04 -7.19 17.81
N ILE A 204 -12.35 -8.32 17.78
CA ILE A 204 -11.95 -9.06 18.99
C ILE A 204 -10.44 -9.00 19.24
N HIS A 205 -9.65 -8.69 18.21
CA HIS A 205 -8.19 -8.67 18.27
C HIS A 205 -7.63 -7.68 17.24
N ARG A 206 -6.33 -7.34 17.36
CA ARG A 206 -5.66 -6.52 16.35
C ARG A 206 -5.73 -7.14 14.95
N THR A 207 -5.75 -8.47 14.87
CA THR A 207 -5.83 -9.26 13.63
C THR A 207 -7.16 -9.98 13.40
N TYR A 208 -8.15 -9.89 14.29
CA TYR A 208 -9.41 -10.63 14.12
C TYR A 208 -10.64 -9.79 14.40
N ALA A 209 -11.65 -9.95 13.55
CA ALA A 209 -13.04 -9.56 13.81
C ALA A 209 -13.96 -10.73 13.47
N VAL A 210 -15.07 -10.88 14.18
CA VAL A 210 -15.97 -12.03 14.04
C VAL A 210 -17.38 -11.57 13.73
N ALA A 211 -18.13 -12.37 12.98
CA ALA A 211 -19.57 -12.16 12.85
C ALA A 211 -20.25 -12.56 14.17
N VAL A 212 -20.92 -11.60 14.82
CA VAL A 212 -21.50 -11.78 16.16
C VAL A 212 -22.45 -12.97 16.21
N ALA A 213 -23.31 -13.09 15.18
CA ALA A 213 -24.28 -14.18 15.06
C ALA A 213 -23.66 -15.57 14.85
N LYS A 214 -22.35 -15.65 14.58
CA LYS A 214 -21.62 -16.92 14.37
C LYS A 214 -20.79 -17.32 15.58
N VAL A 215 -20.72 -16.48 16.62
CA VAL A 215 -20.04 -16.81 17.87
C VAL A 215 -20.87 -17.83 18.65
N SER A 216 -20.31 -18.99 18.94
CA SER A 216 -20.99 -20.04 19.70
C SER A 216 -20.65 -19.99 21.18
N GLN A 217 -19.44 -19.56 21.56
CA GLN A 217 -18.98 -19.53 22.95
C GLN A 217 -17.99 -18.39 23.20
N LEU A 218 -18.04 -17.84 24.41
CA LEU A 218 -16.97 -17.01 24.99
C LEU A 218 -16.18 -17.88 25.96
N ALA A 219 -14.95 -18.27 25.59
CA ALA A 219 -14.09 -19.16 26.34
C ALA A 219 -12.97 -18.38 27.05
N GLY A 220 -13.34 -17.60 28.07
CA GLY A 220 -12.39 -16.80 28.83
C GLY A 220 -11.74 -15.68 28.00
N ALA A 221 -10.54 -15.94 27.45
CA ALA A 221 -9.79 -14.97 26.64
C ALA A 221 -9.87 -15.25 25.12
N SER A 222 -10.78 -16.10 24.69
CA SER A 222 -11.03 -16.45 23.29
C SER A 222 -12.53 -16.49 23.02
N VAL A 223 -12.90 -16.45 21.74
CA VAL A 223 -14.26 -16.74 21.25
C VAL A 223 -14.20 -17.93 20.32
N VAL A 224 -15.22 -18.78 20.37
CA VAL A 224 -15.38 -19.90 19.45
C VAL A 224 -16.34 -19.48 18.34
N VAL A 225 -15.90 -19.59 17.10
CA VAL A 225 -16.68 -19.24 15.89
C VAL A 225 -16.51 -20.36 14.89
N ASP A 226 -17.62 -20.98 14.47
CA ASP A 226 -17.61 -22.13 13.53
C ASP A 226 -16.65 -23.27 13.96
N GLY A 227 -16.62 -23.55 15.26
CA GLY A 227 -15.74 -24.57 15.87
C GLY A 227 -14.27 -24.16 16.02
N LEU A 228 -13.91 -22.95 15.62
CA LEU A 228 -12.54 -22.43 15.68
C LEU A 228 -12.37 -21.46 16.84
N GLU A 229 -11.36 -21.66 17.67
CA GLU A 229 -11.06 -20.80 18.82
C GLU A 229 -10.15 -19.64 18.40
N LEU A 230 -10.65 -18.41 18.52
CA LEU A 230 -9.95 -17.18 18.13
C LEU A 230 -9.61 -16.33 19.37
N PRO A 231 -8.37 -15.84 19.51
CA PRO A 231 -7.96 -15.10 20.69
C PRO A 231 -8.58 -13.69 20.75
N VAL A 232 -8.97 -13.27 21.95
CA VAL A 232 -9.44 -11.91 22.24
C VAL A 232 -8.30 -11.08 22.82
N GLY A 233 -7.96 -9.99 22.14
CA GLY A 233 -6.95 -9.04 22.58
C GLY A 233 -7.40 -8.30 23.84
N ARG A 234 -6.45 -8.01 24.76
CA ARG A 234 -6.74 -7.38 26.05
C ARG A 234 -7.58 -6.11 25.93
N THR A 235 -7.26 -5.25 24.97
CA THR A 235 -7.98 -3.99 24.69
C THR A 235 -9.44 -4.20 24.27
N TYR A 236 -9.75 -5.34 23.65
CA TYR A 236 -11.09 -5.63 23.11
C TYR A 236 -12.00 -6.37 24.10
N ARG A 237 -11.45 -6.95 25.18
CA ARG A 237 -12.22 -7.76 26.15
C ARG A 237 -13.47 -7.06 26.71
N PRO A 238 -13.44 -5.78 27.11
CA PRO A 238 -14.63 -5.12 27.66
C PRO A 238 -15.77 -5.04 26.63
N GLN A 239 -15.45 -4.68 25.39
CA GLN A 239 -16.42 -4.60 24.29
C GLN A 239 -16.96 -5.99 23.94
N VAL A 240 -16.10 -7.01 23.93
CA VAL A 240 -16.50 -8.38 23.63
C VAL A 240 -17.43 -8.95 24.68
N ALA A 241 -17.14 -8.71 25.97
CA ALA A 241 -18.01 -9.10 27.06
C ALA A 241 -19.38 -8.41 26.94
N ALA A 242 -19.41 -7.10 26.71
CA ALA A 242 -20.66 -6.33 26.59
C ALA A 242 -21.51 -6.70 25.37
N ALA A 243 -20.90 -7.23 24.31
CA ALA A 243 -21.61 -7.59 23.08
C ALA A 243 -22.13 -9.03 23.06
N LEU A 244 -21.61 -9.92 23.92
CA LEU A 244 -21.89 -11.35 23.90
C LEU A 244 -22.53 -11.89 25.19
N LEU A 245 -22.66 -11.06 26.23
CA LEU A 245 -23.33 -11.35 27.50
C LEU A 245 -24.51 -10.41 27.70
#